data_AF-A0A7V9V9A2-F1
#
_entry.id   AF-A0A7V9V9A2-F1
#
_cell.length_a   1.000
_cell.length_b   1.000
_cell.length_c   1.000
_cell.angle_alpha   90.00
_cell.angle_beta   90.00
_cell.angle_gamma   90.00
#
_symmetry.space_group_name_H-M   'P 1'
#
loop_
_entity.id
_entity.type
_entity.pdbx_description
1 polymer ?
#
loop_
_entity_poly.entity_id
_entity_poly.type
_entity_poly.pdbx_seq_one_letter_code
_entity_poly.pdbx_strand_id
1 'polypeptide(L)'
;MAVTATTPTTLLDEVYARLPERMDIARRRLGRPLTLSEKILFNHVADPEGAEMERGRSYTELKPDRVAMQDATAQMALLQFMTAGLAQVAVPTTVHCDHLIQAHVNARTDLAAAKEANKEVYDFLRSVAAKYCIGFWQPGSGIIHQVVLEQYAFPGGMLIGTDSHTPNAGGMAMVAVGVGGADAVDVMVGDTFGLRWPKLIGIRLTGALSGWAAPKDIILKVAERLTVRGGTGAIVEY
;
A
#
# COMPACT_ATOMS: atom_id res chain seq x y z
N MET A 1 -19.25 7.29 -15.27
CA MET A 1 -17.90 7.36 -15.88
C MET A 1 -17.20 6.03 -15.65
N ALA A 2 -16.38 5.58 -16.60
CA ALA A 2 -15.68 4.30 -16.48
C ALA A 2 -14.76 4.34 -15.26
N VAL A 3 -14.96 3.36 -14.38
CA VAL A 3 -14.12 3.12 -13.20
C VAL A 3 -12.74 2.67 -13.70
N THR A 4 -11.77 3.57 -13.80
CA THR A 4 -10.42 3.20 -14.26
C THR A 4 -9.62 2.69 -13.09
N ALA A 5 -9.58 1.38 -12.96
CA ALA A 5 -8.74 0.66 -12.01
C ALA A 5 -7.29 0.61 -12.52
N THR A 6 -6.69 1.73 -12.94
CA THR A 6 -5.32 1.79 -13.50
C THR A 6 -4.53 2.90 -12.84
N THR A 7 -3.23 2.70 -12.61
CA THR A 7 -2.33 3.81 -12.26
C THR A 7 -2.07 4.64 -13.52
N PRO A 8 -2.34 5.96 -13.54
CA PRO A 8 -2.00 6.79 -14.69
C PRO A 8 -0.49 6.81 -14.92
N THR A 9 -0.03 6.68 -16.17
CA THR A 9 1.41 6.74 -16.47
C THR A 9 2.02 8.10 -16.12
N THR A 10 1.23 9.17 -16.21
CA THR A 10 1.63 10.51 -15.78
C THR A 10 2.07 10.56 -14.32
N LEU A 11 1.42 9.77 -13.45
CA LEU A 11 1.81 9.68 -12.04
C LEU A 11 3.21 9.05 -11.91
N LEU A 12 3.51 8.00 -12.67
CA LEU A 12 4.82 7.35 -12.66
C LEU A 12 5.89 8.33 -13.14
N ASP A 13 5.60 9.05 -14.23
CA ASP A 13 6.50 10.05 -14.80
C ASP A 13 6.82 11.15 -13.77
N GLU A 14 5.81 11.64 -13.04
CA GLU A 14 5.99 12.64 -11.97
C GLU A 14 6.82 12.11 -10.80
N VAL A 15 6.60 10.86 -10.37
CA VAL A 15 7.36 10.21 -9.28
C VAL A 15 8.84 10.12 -9.62
N TYR A 16 9.17 9.78 -10.86
CA TYR A 16 10.57 9.69 -11.31
C TYR A 16 11.17 11.04 -11.65
N ALA A 17 10.38 11.98 -12.21
CA ALA A 17 10.85 13.32 -12.55
C ALA A 17 11.28 14.11 -11.32
N ARG A 18 10.60 13.95 -10.18
CA ARG A 18 10.98 14.60 -8.92
C ARG A 18 12.21 13.98 -8.24
N LEU A 19 12.59 12.74 -8.59
CA LEU A 19 13.62 11.99 -7.88
C LEU A 19 15.01 12.68 -7.84
N PRO A 20 15.56 13.22 -8.95
CA PRO A 20 16.88 13.87 -8.91
C PRO A 20 16.95 15.02 -7.90
N GLU A 21 15.97 15.94 -7.96
CA GLU A 21 15.87 17.07 -7.04
C GLU A 21 15.76 16.59 -5.59
N ARG A 22 14.88 15.62 -5.33
CA ARG A 22 14.66 15.05 -4.00
C ARG A 22 15.94 14.41 -3.45
N MET A 23 16.70 13.71 -4.28
CA MET A 23 17.97 13.10 -3.87
C MET A 23 19.04 14.15 -3.58
N ASP A 24 19.08 15.26 -4.29
CA ASP A 24 20.05 16.32 -4.03
C ASP A 24 19.75 17.05 -2.71
N ILE A 25 18.47 17.32 -2.43
CA ILE A 25 18.03 17.83 -1.13
C ILE A 25 18.40 16.84 -0.02
N ALA A 26 18.08 15.56 -0.18
CA ALA A 26 18.35 14.54 0.83
C ALA A 26 19.85 14.40 1.14
N ARG A 27 20.71 14.39 0.10
CA ARG A 27 22.17 14.33 0.25
C ARG A 27 22.69 15.55 1.01
N ARG A 28 22.22 16.75 0.64
CA ARG A 28 22.61 18.01 1.30
C ARG A 28 22.19 18.04 2.77
N ARG A 29 20.95 17.64 3.08
CA ARG A 29 20.39 17.71 4.43
C ARG A 29 20.91 16.62 5.37
N LEU A 30 21.08 15.39 4.86
CA LEU A 30 21.39 14.23 5.69
C LEU A 30 22.88 13.91 5.76
N GLY A 31 23.68 14.34 4.77
CA GLY A 31 25.14 14.18 4.78
C GLY A 31 25.65 12.73 4.84
N ARG A 32 24.81 11.76 4.47
CA ARG A 32 25.12 10.31 4.53
C ARG A 32 24.49 9.54 3.37
N PRO A 33 24.97 8.32 3.07
CA PRO A 33 24.29 7.42 2.15
C PRO A 33 22.85 7.11 2.60
N LEU A 34 21.98 6.92 1.62
CA LEU A 34 20.58 6.56 1.80
C LEU A 34 20.34 5.13 1.33
N THR A 35 19.59 4.40 2.14
CA THR A 35 19.03 3.08 1.78
C THR A 35 17.94 3.21 0.71
N LEU A 36 17.50 2.11 0.10
CA LEU A 36 16.46 2.17 -0.92
C LEU A 36 15.15 2.71 -0.32
N SER A 37 14.74 2.17 0.81
CA SER A 37 13.55 2.63 1.55
C SER A 37 13.62 4.11 1.90
N GLU A 38 14.77 4.63 2.35
CA GLU A 38 14.93 6.07 2.62
C GLU A 38 14.83 6.92 1.36
N LYS A 39 15.37 6.49 0.22
CA LYS A 39 15.24 7.22 -1.04
C LYS A 39 13.77 7.33 -1.45
N ILE A 40 13.05 6.22 -1.36
CA ILE A 40 11.63 6.17 -1.71
C ILE A 40 10.82 7.05 -0.75
N LEU A 41 10.96 6.86 0.56
CA LEU A 41 10.26 7.68 1.54
C LEU A 41 10.55 9.17 1.36
N PHE A 42 11.83 9.55 1.19
CA PHE A 42 12.22 10.95 0.98
C PHE A 42 11.59 11.56 -0.28
N ASN A 43 11.47 10.77 -1.36
CA ASN A 43 10.82 11.20 -2.59
C ASN A 43 9.33 11.56 -2.42
N HIS A 44 8.71 11.08 -1.33
CA HIS A 44 7.29 11.30 -1.01
C HIS A 44 7.08 12.24 0.18
N VAL A 45 8.13 12.84 0.75
CA VAL A 45 8.01 13.81 1.84
C VAL A 45 7.28 15.07 1.36
N ALA A 46 6.28 15.54 2.10
CA ALA A 46 5.51 16.72 1.74
C ALA A 46 6.37 18.00 1.75
N ASP A 47 7.21 18.16 2.78
CA ASP A 47 8.18 19.25 2.94
C ASP A 47 9.63 18.72 2.97
N PRO A 48 10.32 18.58 1.81
CA PRO A 48 11.65 18.00 1.75
C PRO A 48 12.74 18.86 2.39
N GLU A 49 12.49 20.15 2.64
CA GLU A 49 13.48 21.08 3.23
C GLU A 49 13.33 21.19 4.74
N GLY A 50 12.10 21.13 5.27
CA GLY A 50 11.82 21.29 6.69
C GLY A 50 11.59 19.99 7.46
N ALA A 51 11.18 18.90 6.81
CA ALA A 51 10.81 17.67 7.52
C ALA A 51 11.95 17.09 8.37
N GLU A 52 11.65 16.70 9.61
CA GLU A 52 12.55 15.91 10.44
C GLU A 52 12.48 14.42 10.07
N MET A 53 13.62 13.73 10.11
CA MET A 53 13.75 12.33 9.70
C MET A 53 14.61 11.53 10.69
N GLU A 54 14.45 11.80 11.99
CA GLU A 54 15.13 11.01 12.99
C GLU A 54 14.48 9.62 13.09
N ARG A 55 15.24 8.58 12.72
CA ARG A 55 14.78 7.19 12.69
C ARG A 55 14.20 6.78 14.05
N GLY A 56 12.95 6.33 14.01
CA GLY A 56 12.20 5.88 15.16
C GLY A 56 11.82 7.00 16.12
N ARG A 57 11.85 8.28 15.74
CA ARG A 57 11.40 9.39 16.60
C ARG A 57 10.49 10.37 15.87
N SER A 58 10.97 11.01 14.81
CA SER A 58 10.22 12.05 14.10
C SER A 58 8.99 11.47 13.39
N TYR A 59 7.90 12.22 13.38
CA TYR A 59 6.79 11.99 12.46
C TYR A 59 6.98 12.88 11.23
N THR A 60 6.79 12.28 10.06
CA THR A 60 7.00 12.94 8.78
C THR A 60 5.75 12.78 7.93
N GLU A 61 5.29 13.89 7.38
CA GLU A 61 4.15 13.92 6.48
C GLU A 61 4.57 13.48 5.07
N LEU A 62 3.90 12.43 4.58
CA LEU A 62 4.17 11.80 3.29
C LEU A 62 2.97 11.97 2.35
N LYS A 63 3.24 11.92 1.04
CA LYS A 63 2.21 11.93 0.00
C LYS A 63 2.25 10.61 -0.76
N PRO A 64 1.50 9.58 -0.32
CA PRO A 64 1.42 8.31 -1.05
C PRO A 64 0.83 8.52 -2.44
N ASP A 65 1.28 7.72 -3.40
CA ASP A 65 0.84 7.82 -4.79
C ASP A 65 -0.56 7.24 -4.99
N ARG A 66 -0.97 6.30 -4.12
CA ARG A 66 -2.25 5.59 -4.24
C ARG A 66 -2.71 4.93 -2.96
N VAL A 67 -4.00 4.59 -2.95
CA VAL A 67 -4.68 3.86 -1.87
C VAL A 67 -5.27 2.53 -2.38
N ALA A 68 -5.15 1.45 -1.61
CA ALA A 68 -5.82 0.19 -1.89
C ALA A 68 -6.58 -0.32 -0.65
N MET A 69 -7.84 -0.68 -0.82
CA MET A 69 -8.70 -1.16 0.26
C MET A 69 -9.30 -2.52 -0.08
N GLN A 70 -9.49 -3.37 0.92
CA GLN A 70 -10.19 -4.65 0.79
C GLN A 70 -11.60 -4.55 1.39
N ASP A 71 -12.55 -5.37 0.95
CA ASP A 71 -13.98 -5.25 1.23
C ASP A 71 -14.38 -5.32 2.72
N ALA A 72 -13.61 -5.97 3.59
CA ALA A 72 -13.85 -5.96 5.03
C ALA A 72 -13.48 -4.62 5.70
N THR A 73 -12.47 -3.90 5.22
CA THR A 73 -12.07 -2.58 5.78
C THR A 73 -12.56 -1.38 4.95
N ALA A 74 -12.81 -1.58 3.66
CA ALA A 74 -13.28 -0.55 2.73
C ALA A 74 -14.65 0.00 3.13
N GLN A 75 -15.52 -0.83 3.71
CA GLN A 75 -16.86 -0.39 4.13
C GLN A 75 -16.79 0.84 5.04
N MET A 76 -16.00 0.76 6.12
CA MET A 76 -15.90 1.85 7.09
C MET A 76 -15.08 3.03 6.56
N ALA A 77 -13.99 2.77 5.84
CA ALA A 77 -13.20 3.82 5.22
C ALA A 77 -14.05 4.65 4.23
N LEU A 78 -14.87 4.00 3.41
CA LEU A 78 -15.74 4.67 2.46
C LEU A 78 -16.90 5.42 3.12
N LEU A 79 -17.51 4.88 4.17
CA LEU A 79 -18.50 5.64 4.95
C LEU A 79 -17.89 6.91 5.54
N GLN A 80 -16.67 6.83 6.09
CA GLN A 80 -15.95 8.00 6.58
C GLN A 80 -15.66 8.99 5.45
N PHE A 81 -15.11 8.54 4.32
CA PHE A 81 -14.85 9.39 3.16
C PHE A 81 -16.11 10.10 2.63
N MET A 82 -17.27 9.42 2.62
CA MET A 82 -18.54 10.00 2.21
C MET A 82 -18.95 11.21 3.05
N THR A 83 -18.52 11.28 4.31
CA THR A 83 -18.77 12.43 5.19
C THR A 83 -17.90 13.64 4.88
N ALA A 84 -16.79 13.47 4.15
CA ALA A 84 -15.90 14.57 3.73
C ALA A 84 -16.55 15.51 2.70
N GLY A 85 -17.65 15.09 2.07
CA GLY A 85 -18.40 15.93 1.12
C GLY A 85 -17.67 16.19 -0.21
N LEU A 86 -16.58 15.48 -0.50
CA LEU A 86 -15.84 15.60 -1.76
C LEU A 86 -16.55 14.90 -2.92
N ALA A 87 -16.30 15.38 -4.14
CA ALA A 87 -16.89 14.79 -5.35
C ALA A 87 -16.20 13.48 -5.78
N GLN A 88 -14.90 13.35 -5.52
CA GLN A 88 -14.07 12.19 -5.90
C GLN A 88 -12.83 12.11 -5.01
N VAL A 89 -12.14 10.96 -5.04
CA VAL A 89 -10.85 10.80 -4.36
C VAL A 89 -9.74 11.63 -5.01
N ALA A 90 -8.77 12.07 -4.21
CA ALA A 90 -7.64 12.90 -4.64
C ALA A 90 -6.51 12.10 -5.31
N VAL A 91 -6.36 10.82 -4.95
CA VAL A 91 -5.34 9.92 -5.53
C VAL A 91 -6.00 8.64 -6.09
N PRO A 92 -5.37 7.95 -7.06
CA PRO A 92 -5.84 6.65 -7.52
C PRO A 92 -6.15 5.71 -6.36
N THR A 93 -7.39 5.25 -6.29
CA THR A 93 -7.89 4.42 -5.19
C THR A 93 -8.58 3.18 -5.75
N THR A 94 -8.43 2.04 -5.10
CA THR A 94 -9.08 0.77 -5.50
C THR A 94 -9.69 0.05 -4.31
N VAL A 95 -10.84 -0.59 -4.51
CA VAL A 95 -11.49 -1.54 -3.60
C VAL A 95 -11.44 -2.94 -4.19
N HIS A 96 -11.12 -3.92 -3.36
CA HIS A 96 -10.98 -5.33 -3.73
C HIS A 96 -11.93 -6.22 -2.92
N CYS A 97 -12.74 -7.03 -3.60
CA CYS A 97 -13.70 -7.93 -2.94
C CYS A 97 -13.13 -9.36 -2.76
N ASP A 98 -12.39 -9.57 -1.67
CA ASP A 98 -11.63 -10.81 -1.43
C ASP A 98 -11.79 -11.40 -0.01
N HIS A 99 -12.29 -10.67 0.98
CA HIS A 99 -12.39 -11.17 2.37
C HIS A 99 -13.76 -11.78 2.71
N LEU A 100 -14.79 -11.52 1.91
CA LEU A 100 -16.17 -11.97 2.20
C LEU A 100 -16.57 -13.29 1.50
N ILE A 101 -15.60 -13.99 0.89
CA ILE A 101 -15.82 -15.30 0.24
C ILE A 101 -15.34 -16.41 1.16
N GLN A 102 -16.27 -17.17 1.72
CA GLN A 102 -15.96 -18.30 2.60
C GLN A 102 -15.69 -19.57 1.80
N ALA A 103 -14.55 -20.22 2.05
CA ALA A 103 -14.28 -21.55 1.51
C ALA A 103 -15.15 -22.61 2.22
N HIS A 104 -15.90 -23.38 1.45
CA HIS A 104 -16.79 -24.42 1.98
C HIS A 104 -16.90 -25.65 1.07
N VAL A 105 -17.25 -25.48 -0.21
CA VAL A 105 -17.44 -26.61 -1.16
C VAL A 105 -16.38 -26.60 -2.25
N ASN A 106 -16.33 -25.53 -3.04
CA ASN A 106 -15.36 -25.31 -4.11
C ASN A 106 -15.48 -23.86 -4.61
N ALA A 107 -14.47 -23.38 -5.33
CA ALA A 107 -14.37 -22.00 -5.78
C ALA A 107 -15.62 -21.47 -6.51
N ARG A 108 -16.24 -22.27 -7.41
CA ARG A 108 -17.39 -21.81 -8.20
C ARG A 108 -18.65 -21.71 -7.34
N THR A 109 -18.92 -22.74 -6.53
CA THR A 109 -20.09 -22.78 -5.65
C THR A 109 -19.98 -21.71 -4.57
N ASP A 110 -18.81 -21.58 -3.95
CA ASP A 110 -18.57 -20.65 -2.85
C ASP A 110 -18.64 -19.19 -3.31
N LEU A 111 -18.10 -18.89 -4.51
CA LEU A 111 -18.23 -17.56 -5.09
C LEU A 111 -19.68 -17.19 -5.40
N ALA A 112 -20.48 -18.13 -5.90
CA ALA A 112 -21.90 -17.89 -6.16
C ALA A 112 -22.66 -17.62 -4.84
N ALA A 113 -22.39 -18.42 -3.80
CA ALA A 113 -22.96 -18.23 -2.48
C ALA A 113 -22.57 -16.89 -1.85
N ALA A 114 -21.29 -16.49 -1.96
CA ALA A 114 -20.80 -15.22 -1.43
C ALA A 114 -21.44 -14.01 -2.14
N LYS A 115 -21.64 -14.09 -3.46
CA LYS A 115 -22.32 -13.03 -4.24
C LYS A 115 -23.77 -12.83 -3.81
N GLU A 116 -24.45 -13.89 -3.42
CA GLU A 116 -25.81 -13.81 -2.88
C GLU A 116 -25.81 -13.29 -1.45
N ALA A 117 -25.02 -13.92 -0.56
CA ALA A 117 -25.00 -13.61 0.87
C ALA A 117 -24.53 -12.18 1.18
N ASN A 118 -23.55 -11.67 0.41
CA ASN A 118 -22.95 -10.35 0.61
C ASN A 118 -23.39 -9.33 -0.45
N LYS A 119 -24.52 -9.58 -1.14
CA LYS A 119 -24.99 -8.75 -2.25
C LYS A 119 -25.10 -7.27 -1.87
N GLU A 120 -25.63 -6.97 -0.69
CA GLU A 120 -25.77 -5.60 -0.17
C GLU A 120 -24.43 -4.89 -0.07
N VAL A 121 -23.43 -5.54 0.53
CA VAL A 121 -22.08 -4.99 0.70
C VAL A 121 -21.43 -4.76 -0.66
N TYR A 122 -21.50 -5.71 -1.58
CA TYR A 122 -20.90 -5.56 -2.91
C TYR A 122 -21.58 -4.48 -3.73
N ASP A 123 -22.91 -4.35 -3.64
CA ASP A 123 -23.65 -3.28 -4.30
C ASP A 123 -23.31 -1.91 -3.71
N PHE A 124 -23.19 -1.80 -2.38
CA PHE A 124 -22.71 -0.60 -1.70
C PHE A 124 -21.32 -0.21 -2.21
N LEU A 125 -20.33 -1.10 -2.11
CA LEU A 125 -18.95 -0.82 -2.54
C LEU A 125 -18.88 -0.45 -4.02
N ARG A 126 -19.59 -1.16 -4.89
CA ARG A 126 -19.65 -0.86 -6.33
C ARG A 126 -20.25 0.53 -6.60
N SER A 127 -21.35 0.88 -5.93
CA SER A 127 -22.05 2.15 -6.13
C SER A 127 -21.23 3.34 -5.63
N VAL A 128 -20.61 3.22 -4.46
CA VAL A 128 -19.71 4.23 -3.91
C VAL A 128 -18.48 4.37 -4.80
N ALA A 129 -17.90 3.25 -5.24
CA ALA A 129 -16.73 3.29 -6.10
C ALA A 129 -16.99 4.02 -7.43
N ALA A 130 -18.15 3.75 -8.05
CA ALA A 130 -18.60 4.45 -9.24
C ALA A 130 -18.87 5.95 -9.00
N LYS A 131 -19.39 6.31 -7.82
CA LYS A 131 -19.69 7.71 -7.46
C LYS A 131 -18.44 8.55 -7.27
N TYR A 132 -17.40 8.01 -6.64
CA TYR A 132 -16.21 8.76 -6.21
C TYR A 132 -14.95 8.46 -7.03
N CYS A 133 -15.09 7.88 -8.23
CA CYS A 133 -13.99 7.56 -9.14
C CYS A 133 -12.95 6.58 -8.54
N ILE A 134 -13.42 5.56 -7.81
CA ILE A 134 -12.59 4.53 -7.19
C ILE A 134 -12.66 3.26 -8.04
N GLY A 135 -11.51 2.64 -8.30
CA GLY A 135 -11.41 1.32 -8.96
C GLY A 135 -12.14 0.23 -8.17
N PHE A 136 -12.92 -0.63 -8.84
CA PHE A 136 -13.67 -1.70 -8.18
C PHE A 136 -13.32 -3.08 -8.77
N TRP A 137 -12.66 -3.90 -7.97
CA TRP A 137 -12.38 -5.31 -8.29
C TRP A 137 -13.48 -6.19 -7.69
N GLN A 138 -14.22 -6.85 -8.58
CA GLN A 138 -15.42 -7.60 -8.22
C GLN A 138 -15.09 -8.86 -7.42
N PRO A 139 -16.07 -9.46 -6.72
CA PRO A 139 -15.88 -10.74 -6.04
C PRO A 139 -15.39 -11.81 -7.03
N GLY A 140 -14.27 -12.44 -6.67
CA GLY A 140 -13.59 -13.44 -7.51
C GLY A 140 -12.51 -12.88 -8.43
N SER A 141 -12.22 -11.58 -8.38
CA SER A 141 -11.12 -10.97 -9.16
C SER A 141 -9.71 -11.35 -8.66
N GLY A 142 -9.58 -11.72 -7.39
CA GLY A 142 -8.30 -12.08 -6.77
C GLY A 142 -8.07 -11.35 -5.45
N ILE A 143 -7.04 -11.79 -4.72
CA ILE A 143 -6.64 -11.19 -3.44
C ILE A 143 -5.98 -9.82 -3.71
N ILE A 144 -6.31 -8.81 -2.91
CA ILE A 144 -5.87 -7.41 -3.03
C ILE A 144 -4.38 -7.29 -3.35
N HIS A 145 -3.51 -8.00 -2.63
CA HIS A 145 -2.07 -7.88 -2.77
C HIS A 145 -1.53 -8.48 -4.05
N GLN A 146 -2.18 -9.53 -4.57
CA GLN A 146 -1.83 -10.14 -5.84
C GLN A 146 -2.21 -9.19 -6.99
N VAL A 147 -3.44 -8.67 -6.95
CA VAL A 147 -3.93 -7.70 -7.93
C VAL A 147 -3.07 -6.42 -7.90
N VAL A 148 -2.69 -5.95 -6.71
CA VAL A 148 -1.76 -4.82 -6.56
C VAL A 148 -0.41 -5.12 -7.18
N LEU A 149 0.18 -6.29 -6.93
CA LEU A 149 1.47 -6.64 -7.49
C LEU A 149 1.43 -6.71 -9.02
N GLU A 150 0.36 -7.25 -9.59
CA GLU A 150 0.22 -7.44 -11.05
C GLU A 150 -0.15 -6.17 -11.81
N GLN A 151 -0.89 -5.25 -11.18
CA GLN A 151 -1.52 -4.13 -11.89
C GLN A 151 -1.03 -2.74 -11.43
N TYR A 152 -0.50 -2.63 -10.21
CA TYR A 152 -0.35 -1.33 -9.54
C TYR A 152 1.02 -1.06 -8.94
N ALA A 153 1.73 -2.09 -8.49
CA ALA A 153 3.03 -1.93 -7.88
C ALA A 153 4.08 -1.59 -8.94
N PHE A 154 4.90 -0.59 -8.66
CA PHE A 154 6.02 -0.21 -9.50
C PHE A 154 7.22 0.24 -8.63
N PRO A 155 8.46 0.09 -9.14
CA PRO A 155 9.65 0.48 -8.40
C PRO A 155 9.64 1.95 -7.99
N GLY A 156 9.95 2.23 -6.74
CA GLY A 156 10.10 3.60 -6.25
C GLY A 156 8.80 4.32 -5.92
N GLY A 157 7.63 3.71 -6.13
CA GLY A 157 6.36 4.27 -5.70
C GLY A 157 6.12 4.12 -4.19
N MET A 158 5.09 4.81 -3.70
CA MET A 158 4.57 4.67 -2.35
C MET A 158 3.06 4.38 -2.36
N LEU A 159 2.65 3.32 -1.67
CA LEU A 159 1.24 2.92 -1.54
C LEU A 159 0.88 2.79 -0.06
N ILE A 160 -0.33 3.19 0.30
CA ILE A 160 -0.95 2.76 1.56
C ILE A 160 -2.13 1.85 1.28
N GLY A 161 -2.37 0.89 2.16
CA GLY A 161 -3.51 -0.01 2.01
C GLY A 161 -4.13 -0.39 3.34
N THR A 162 -5.45 -0.56 3.37
CA THR A 162 -6.20 -0.90 4.58
C THR A 162 -6.12 -2.40 4.91
N ASP A 163 -4.91 -2.95 4.83
CA ASP A 163 -4.56 -4.32 5.14
C ASP A 163 -3.10 -4.45 5.60
N SER A 164 -2.84 -5.36 6.55
CA SER A 164 -1.51 -5.57 7.13
C SER A 164 -0.47 -6.15 6.16
N HIS A 165 -0.89 -6.89 5.12
CA HIS A 165 0.00 -7.53 4.15
C HIS A 165 0.31 -6.64 2.94
N THR A 166 -0.13 -5.38 2.98
CA THR A 166 0.23 -4.33 2.00
C THR A 166 1.72 -4.26 1.66
N PRO A 167 2.67 -4.53 2.59
CA PRO A 167 4.09 -4.65 2.26
C PRO A 167 4.46 -5.66 1.17
N ASN A 168 3.55 -6.53 0.72
CA ASN A 168 3.74 -7.42 -0.44
C ASN A 168 4.23 -6.66 -1.69
N ALA A 169 3.77 -5.43 -1.90
CA ALA A 169 4.21 -4.59 -3.03
C ALA A 169 5.72 -4.26 -2.99
N GLY A 170 6.39 -4.43 -1.84
CA GLY A 170 7.84 -4.33 -1.71
C GLY A 170 8.62 -5.33 -2.58
N GLY A 171 7.99 -6.44 -3.00
CA GLY A 171 8.54 -7.34 -4.01
C GLY A 171 8.80 -6.67 -5.37
N MET A 172 8.13 -5.55 -5.65
CA MET A 172 8.32 -4.70 -6.82
C MET A 172 9.03 -3.37 -6.47
N ALA A 173 9.87 -3.38 -5.42
CA ALA A 173 10.65 -2.22 -4.95
C ALA A 173 9.81 -0.96 -4.66
N MET A 174 8.55 -1.16 -4.24
CA MET A 174 7.65 -0.10 -3.77
C MET A 174 7.69 -0.02 -2.23
N VAL A 175 7.58 1.18 -1.65
CA VAL A 175 7.32 1.29 -0.20
C VAL A 175 5.81 1.24 0.02
N ALA A 176 5.31 0.13 0.53
CA ALA A 176 3.89 -0.10 0.75
C ALA A 176 3.59 -0.34 2.23
N VAL A 177 2.68 0.44 2.81
CA VAL A 177 2.40 0.45 4.25
C VAL A 177 0.94 0.09 4.52
N GLY A 178 0.73 -0.88 5.43
CA GLY A 178 -0.61 -1.21 5.92
C GLY A 178 -1.08 -0.16 6.94
N VAL A 179 -2.30 0.33 6.80
CA VAL A 179 -2.86 1.42 7.61
C VAL A 179 -4.31 1.16 8.02
N GLY A 180 -4.85 2.01 8.90
CA GLY A 180 -6.28 2.00 9.22
C GLY A 180 -7.13 2.68 8.14
N GLY A 181 -8.45 2.54 8.25
CA GLY A 181 -9.38 3.21 7.33
C GLY A 181 -9.25 4.74 7.35
N ALA A 182 -9.02 5.34 8.53
CA ALA A 182 -8.88 6.79 8.68
C ALA A 182 -7.66 7.35 7.92
N ASP A 183 -6.49 6.73 8.07
CA ASP A 183 -5.28 7.15 7.33
C ASP A 183 -5.47 7.05 5.80
N ALA A 184 -6.22 6.03 5.36
CA ALA A 184 -6.59 5.91 3.95
C ALA A 184 -7.52 7.05 3.51
N VAL A 185 -8.48 7.45 4.36
CA VAL A 185 -9.35 8.61 4.09
C VAL A 185 -8.54 9.91 3.98
N ASP A 186 -7.57 10.15 4.86
CA ASP A 186 -6.72 11.35 4.82
C ASP A 186 -6.07 11.53 3.43
N VAL A 187 -5.45 10.47 2.92
CA VAL A 187 -4.85 10.49 1.58
C VAL A 187 -5.91 10.57 0.47
N MET A 188 -7.06 9.91 0.64
CA MET A 188 -8.16 9.99 -0.33
C MET A 188 -8.78 11.40 -0.41
N VAL A 189 -8.73 12.20 0.66
CA VAL A 189 -9.18 13.60 0.65
C VAL A 189 -8.09 14.58 0.20
N GLY A 190 -6.87 14.09 -0.03
CA GLY A 190 -5.73 14.87 -0.51
C GLY A 190 -4.83 15.42 0.60
N ASP A 191 -5.02 14.96 1.84
CA ASP A 191 -4.15 15.27 2.96
C ASP A 191 -2.91 14.35 2.98
N THR A 192 -1.98 14.60 3.89
CA THR A 192 -0.76 13.82 4.05
C THR A 192 -0.97 12.60 4.96
N PHE A 193 -0.09 11.61 4.77
CA PHE A 193 0.02 10.45 5.65
C PHE A 193 1.17 10.66 6.63
N GLY A 194 0.84 10.84 7.91
CA GLY A 194 1.81 10.98 8.99
C GLY A 194 2.46 9.63 9.34
N LEU A 195 3.74 9.47 9.01
CA LEU A 195 4.51 8.26 9.33
C LEU A 195 5.63 8.58 10.32
N ARG A 196 5.72 7.80 11.41
CA ARG A 196 6.93 7.80 12.24
C ARG A 196 8.09 7.28 11.41
N TRP A 197 9.08 8.13 11.16
CA TRP A 197 10.20 7.81 10.28
C TRP A 197 10.85 6.48 10.72
N PRO A 198 10.93 5.47 9.86
CA PRO A 198 11.20 4.10 10.31
C PRO A 198 12.67 3.89 10.67
N LYS A 199 12.91 2.94 11.59
CA LYS A 199 14.22 2.28 11.69
C LYS A 199 14.43 1.36 10.49
N LEU A 200 15.64 0.83 10.33
CA LEU A 200 15.96 -0.08 9.23
C LEU A 200 16.59 -1.36 9.76
N ILE A 201 16.17 -2.49 9.18
CA ILE A 201 16.75 -3.82 9.40
C ILE A 201 17.25 -4.32 8.05
N GLY A 202 18.57 -4.47 7.90
CA GLY A 202 19.18 -5.02 6.69
C GLY A 202 19.27 -6.54 6.74
N ILE A 203 18.81 -7.23 5.70
CA ILE A 203 18.88 -8.68 5.56
C ILE A 203 19.70 -9.03 4.33
N ARG A 204 21.01 -9.16 4.51
CA ARG A 204 21.90 -9.55 3.42
C ARG A 204 21.70 -11.02 3.06
N LEU A 205 21.09 -11.28 1.91
CA LEU A 205 21.02 -12.61 1.31
C LEU A 205 22.35 -12.96 0.62
N THR A 206 22.82 -14.20 0.80
CA THR A 206 24.03 -14.73 0.15
C THR A 206 23.79 -16.15 -0.32
N GLY A 207 24.53 -16.59 -1.35
CA GLY A 207 24.31 -17.90 -1.97
C GLY A 207 23.07 -17.92 -2.87
N ALA A 208 22.48 -19.10 -3.05
CA ALA A 208 21.26 -19.32 -3.83
C ALA A 208 20.37 -20.38 -3.16
N LEU A 209 19.05 -20.27 -3.34
CA LEU A 209 18.11 -21.32 -2.93
C LEU A 209 18.40 -22.60 -3.73
N SER A 210 18.26 -23.76 -3.08
CA SER A 210 18.51 -25.07 -3.70
C SER A 210 17.59 -26.15 -3.12
N GLY A 211 17.40 -27.23 -3.89
CA GLY A 211 16.53 -28.34 -3.49
C GLY A 211 15.08 -27.90 -3.30
N TRP A 212 14.53 -28.18 -2.12
CA TRP A 212 13.14 -27.83 -1.77
C TRP A 212 12.98 -26.42 -1.18
N ALA A 213 14.09 -25.68 -0.98
CA ALA A 213 14.03 -24.35 -0.38
C ALA A 213 13.35 -23.34 -1.32
N ALA A 214 12.43 -22.54 -0.78
CA ALA A 214 11.64 -21.54 -1.49
C ALA A 214 11.77 -20.14 -0.85
N PRO A 215 11.34 -19.05 -1.53
CA PRO A 215 11.33 -17.70 -0.94
C PRO A 215 10.60 -17.62 0.41
N LYS A 216 9.59 -18.47 0.62
CA LYS A 216 8.86 -18.59 1.89
C LYS A 216 9.79 -18.95 3.06
N ASP A 217 10.80 -19.79 2.84
CA ASP A 217 11.70 -20.24 3.90
C ASP A 217 12.59 -19.11 4.41
N ILE A 218 12.92 -18.15 3.54
CA ILE A 218 13.67 -16.95 3.93
C ILE A 218 12.87 -16.15 4.96
N ILE A 219 11.64 -15.76 4.64
CA ILE A 219 10.82 -14.95 5.56
C ILE A 219 10.45 -15.72 6.83
N LEU A 220 10.25 -17.04 6.75
CA LEU A 220 10.04 -17.87 7.95
C LEU A 220 11.27 -17.85 8.87
N LYS A 221 12.48 -17.96 8.32
CA LYS A 221 13.71 -17.88 9.12
C LYS A 221 13.95 -16.48 9.69
N VAL A 222 13.60 -15.44 8.95
CA VAL A 222 13.65 -14.05 9.43
C VAL A 222 12.66 -13.83 10.58
N ALA A 223 11.42 -14.31 10.44
CA ALA A 223 10.40 -14.22 11.48
C ALA A 223 10.78 -15.02 12.73
N GLU A 224 11.42 -16.18 12.58
CA GLU A 224 12.00 -16.94 13.70
C GLU A 224 13.06 -16.12 14.45
N ARG A 225 13.97 -15.45 13.73
CA ARG A 225 15.07 -14.66 14.31
C ARG A 225 14.60 -13.36 14.97
N LEU A 226 13.70 -12.63 14.31
CA LEU A 226 13.21 -11.35 14.81
C LEU A 226 12.07 -11.52 15.82
N THR A 227 11.39 -12.66 15.82
CA THR A 227 10.12 -12.89 16.52
C THR A 227 9.04 -11.89 16.09
N VAL A 228 7.86 -11.95 16.71
CA VAL A 228 6.74 -11.05 16.40
C VAL A 228 6.98 -9.58 16.78
N ARG A 229 8.00 -9.28 17.59
CA ARG A 229 8.31 -7.90 18.06
C ARG A 229 9.54 -7.26 17.42
N GLY A 230 10.44 -8.06 16.82
CA GLY A 230 11.74 -7.55 16.38
C GLY A 230 11.67 -6.58 15.20
N GLY A 231 10.59 -6.62 14.41
CA GLY A 231 10.37 -5.71 13.28
C GLY A 231 9.62 -4.41 13.63
N THR A 232 9.15 -4.23 14.87
CA THR A 232 8.30 -3.09 15.22
C THR A 232 8.98 -1.75 14.96
N GLY A 233 8.33 -0.91 14.14
CA GLY A 233 8.82 0.44 13.80
C GLY A 233 10.03 0.46 12.85
N ALA A 234 10.28 -0.63 12.13
CA ALA A 234 11.35 -0.73 11.15
C ALA A 234 10.87 -1.21 9.79
N ILE A 235 11.53 -0.76 8.73
CA ILE A 235 11.47 -1.40 7.41
C ILE A 235 12.56 -2.45 7.34
N VAL A 236 12.19 -3.65 6.85
CA VAL A 236 13.13 -4.72 6.52
C VAL A 236 13.55 -4.55 5.06
N GLU A 237 14.84 -4.35 4.81
CA GLU A 237 15.43 -4.17 3.48
C GLU A 237 16.36 -5.35 3.20
N TYR A 238 16.09 -6.10 2.12
CA TYR A 238 16.86 -7.27 1.70
C TYR A 238 17.99 -6.90 0.74
#